data_AF-A0A940L3N8-F1
#
_entry.id   AF-A0A940L3N8-F1
#
_cell.length_a   1.000
_cell.length_b   1.000
_cell.length_c   1.000
_cell.angle_alpha   90.00
_cell.angle_beta   90.00
_cell.angle_gamma   90.00
#
_symmetry.space_group_name_H-M   'P 1'
#
loop_
_entity.id
_entity.type
_entity.pdbx_description
1 polymer ?
#
loop_
_entity_poly.entity_id
_entity_poly.type
_entity_poly.pdbx_seq_one_letter_code
_entity_poly.pdbx_strand_id
1 'polypeptide(L)'
;MFDTLMYAKRLEAAGMTREQAEAQIHVIAEMVVDGVATKQDIALHKAEMAKEFVEVRAEMAKGFADVRAEMAREFVDVRTEMASEFAEVRADIVVLRSEMHKENTRNLKIMGAMMAASTTFTIGVLGLLLK
;
A
#
# COMPACT_ATOMS: atom_id res chain seq x y z
N MET A 1 -2.30 53.49 5.54
CA MET A 1 -3.24 54.27 6.37
C MET A 1 -4.01 55.17 5.41
N PHE A 2 -5.33 55.10 5.44
CA PHE A 2 -6.19 55.91 4.58
C PHE A 2 -6.19 57.35 5.11
N ASP A 3 -5.75 58.32 4.30
CA ASP A 3 -5.68 59.73 4.71
C ASP A 3 -7.03 60.41 4.47
N THR A 4 -7.89 60.31 5.49
CA THR A 4 -9.24 60.87 5.48
C THR A 4 -9.24 62.40 5.31
N LEU A 5 -8.23 63.09 5.84
CA LEU A 5 -8.13 64.55 5.78
C LEU A 5 -7.82 65.03 4.35
N MET A 6 -6.86 64.37 3.69
CA MET A 6 -6.51 64.70 2.32
C MET A 6 -7.61 64.31 1.34
N TYR A 7 -8.36 63.24 1.64
CA TYR A 7 -9.56 62.86 0.90
C TYR A 7 -10.69 63.90 1.06
N ALA A 8 -10.95 64.39 2.28
CA ALA A 8 -11.94 65.45 2.55
C ALA A 8 -11.65 66.72 1.74
N LYS A 9 -10.40 67.18 1.78
CA LYS A 9 -9.94 68.37 1.03
C LYS A 9 -10.17 68.25 -0.48
N ARG A 10 -10.06 67.04 -1.04
CA ARG A 10 -10.32 66.80 -2.47
C ARG A 10 -11.80 66.83 -2.81
N LEU A 11 -12.66 66.33 -1.92
CA LEU A 11 -14.11 66.39 -2.11
C LEU A 11 -14.63 67.83 -2.01
N GLU A 12 -14.14 68.60 -1.04
CA GLU A 12 -14.47 70.03 -0.92
C GLU A 12 -14.00 70.83 -2.14
N ALA A 13 -12.78 70.58 -2.64
CA ALA A 13 -12.26 71.21 -3.85
C ALA A 13 -13.06 70.84 -5.12
N ALA A 14 -13.77 69.70 -5.10
CA ALA A 14 -14.68 69.28 -6.17
C ALA A 14 -16.11 69.87 -6.03
N GLY A 15 -16.35 70.70 -5.01
CA GLY A 15 -17.61 71.42 -4.80
C GLY A 15 -18.59 70.74 -3.85
N MET A 16 -18.21 69.65 -3.15
CA MET A 16 -19.04 69.08 -2.08
C MET A 16 -18.97 69.93 -0.82
N THR A 17 -20.07 69.99 -0.06
CA THR A 17 -20.02 70.62 1.27
C THR A 17 -19.22 69.74 2.23
N ARG A 18 -18.71 70.35 3.30
CA ARG A 18 -17.94 69.65 4.33
C ARG A 18 -18.72 68.47 4.93
N GLU A 19 -20.00 68.65 5.19
CA GLU A 19 -20.87 67.62 5.75
C GLU A 19 -21.02 66.42 4.79
N GLN A 20 -21.10 66.69 3.49
CA GLN A 20 -21.18 65.63 2.47
C GLN A 20 -19.86 64.86 2.34
N ALA A 21 -18.72 65.57 2.43
CA ALA A 21 -17.40 64.96 2.39
C ALA A 21 -17.16 64.05 3.62
N GLU A 22 -17.55 64.52 4.81
CA GLU A 22 -17.45 63.76 6.05
C GLU A 22 -18.34 62.50 6.03
N ALA A 23 -19.59 62.61 5.55
CA ALA A 23 -20.48 61.45 5.40
C ALA A 23 -19.91 60.40 4.44
N GLN A 24 -19.33 60.81 3.31
CA GLN A 24 -18.76 59.88 2.34
C GLN A 24 -17.49 59.21 2.86
N ILE A 25 -16.64 59.95 3.59
CA ILE A 25 -15.46 59.38 4.25
C ILE A 25 -15.86 58.36 5.29
N HIS A 26 -16.90 58.63 6.07
CA HIS A 26 -17.30 57.73 7.15
C HIS A 26 -17.69 56.36 6.59
N VAL A 27 -18.51 56.33 5.54
CA VAL A 27 -18.92 55.09 4.86
C VAL A 27 -17.72 54.37 4.25
N ILE A 28 -16.84 55.08 3.55
CA ILE A 28 -15.66 54.47 2.90
C ILE A 28 -14.66 53.96 3.93
N ALA A 29 -14.43 54.70 5.02
CA ALA A 29 -13.52 54.31 6.08
C ALA A 29 -14.01 53.05 6.79
N GLU A 30 -15.32 52.96 7.09
CA GLU A 30 -15.94 51.77 7.67
C GLU A 30 -15.77 50.55 6.74
N MET A 31 -16.08 50.70 5.46
CA MET A 31 -15.90 49.62 4.47
C MET A 31 -14.44 49.17 4.31
N VAL A 32 -13.47 50.08 4.43
CA VAL A 32 -12.04 49.78 4.24
C VAL A 32 -11.43 49.16 5.50
N VAL A 33 -11.85 49.58 6.69
CA VAL A 33 -11.32 49.05 7.95
C VAL A 33 -11.78 47.61 8.16
N ASP A 34 -13.04 47.31 7.87
CA ASP A 34 -13.61 45.98 8.14
C ASP A 34 -13.58 45.04 6.93
N GLY A 35 -13.59 45.59 5.70
CA GLY A 35 -13.77 44.81 4.48
C GLY A 35 -12.48 44.40 3.76
N VAL A 36 -11.31 44.88 4.19
CA VAL A 36 -10.05 44.68 3.45
C VAL A 36 -9.01 43.98 4.33
N ALA A 37 -8.50 42.85 3.83
CA ALA A 37 -7.37 42.16 4.44
C ALA A 37 -6.16 43.10 4.53
N THR A 38 -5.60 43.22 5.74
CA THR A 38 -4.42 44.02 5.97
C THR A 38 -3.16 43.31 5.44
N LYS A 39 -2.06 44.06 5.35
CA LYS A 39 -0.75 43.45 5.01
C LYS A 39 -0.33 42.38 6.02
N GLN A 40 -0.75 42.52 7.28
CA GLN A 40 -0.46 41.56 8.34
C GLN A 40 -1.25 40.26 8.12
N ASP A 41 -2.53 40.35 7.77
CA ASP A 41 -3.37 39.17 7.48
C ASP A 41 -2.78 38.37 6.32
N ILE A 42 -2.36 39.06 5.25
CA ILE A 42 -1.71 38.42 4.10
C ILE A 42 -0.38 37.76 4.51
N ALA A 43 0.40 38.40 5.40
CA ALA A 43 1.67 37.85 5.87
C ALA A 43 1.46 36.60 6.74
N LEU A 44 0.46 36.62 7.63
CA LEU A 44 0.07 35.47 8.44
C LEU A 44 -0.38 34.31 7.56
N HIS A 45 -1.29 34.58 6.61
CA HIS A 45 -1.79 33.55 5.71
C HIS A 45 -0.68 32.95 4.83
N LYS A 46 0.27 33.76 4.36
CA LYS A 46 1.46 33.25 3.64
C LYS A 46 2.34 32.35 4.51
N ALA A 47 2.51 32.71 5.79
CA ALA A 47 3.27 31.90 6.73
C ALA A 47 2.57 30.57 7.03
N GLU A 48 1.25 30.58 7.21
CA GLU A 48 0.42 29.39 7.39
C GLU A 48 0.50 28.47 6.17
N MET A 49 0.28 29.00 4.96
CA MET A 49 0.39 28.20 3.73
C MET A 49 1.80 27.61 3.54
N ALA A 50 2.85 28.37 3.86
CA ALA A 50 4.22 27.86 3.78
C ALA A 50 4.46 26.71 4.77
N LYS A 51 3.90 26.81 5.98
CA LYS A 51 3.96 25.77 7.00
C LYS A 51 3.20 24.52 6.56
N GLU A 52 1.94 24.66 6.13
CA GLU A 52 1.13 23.55 5.63
C GLU A 52 1.79 22.85 4.46
N PHE A 53 2.41 23.60 3.54
CA PHE A 53 3.12 23.01 2.42
C PHE A 53 4.35 22.18 2.84
N VAL A 54 5.08 22.63 3.87
CA VAL A 54 6.18 21.85 4.45
C VAL A 54 5.65 20.59 5.14
N GLU A 55 4.54 20.69 5.88
CA GLU A 55 3.89 19.56 6.54
C GLU A 55 3.43 18.50 5.53
N VAL A 56 2.70 18.90 4.49
CA VAL A 56 2.27 18.01 3.39
C VAL A 56 3.47 17.32 2.73
N ARG A 57 4.56 18.05 2.47
CA ARG A 57 5.78 17.44 1.90
C ARG A 57 6.41 16.42 2.84
N ALA A 58 6.43 16.69 4.14
CA ALA A 58 6.95 15.77 5.14
C ALA A 58 6.08 14.51 5.24
N GLU A 59 4.76 14.66 5.25
CA GLU A 59 3.80 13.55 5.24
C GLU A 59 3.95 12.69 3.98
N MET A 60 4.05 13.30 2.80
CA MET A 60 4.30 12.58 1.55
C MET A 60 5.62 11.80 1.61
N ALA A 61 6.70 12.43 2.07
CA ALA A 61 8.01 11.77 2.18
C ALA A 61 7.96 10.56 3.13
N LYS A 62 7.26 10.71 4.26
CA LYS A 62 7.00 9.61 5.21
C LYS A 62 6.18 8.50 4.57
N GLY A 63 5.05 8.83 3.93
CA GLY A 63 4.21 7.85 3.25
C GLY A 63 4.96 7.05 2.19
N PHE A 64 5.81 7.69 1.38
CA PHE A 64 6.68 6.97 0.44
C PHE A 64 7.72 6.07 1.11
N ALA A 65 8.24 6.46 2.28
CA ALA A 65 9.16 5.62 3.03
C ALA A 65 8.44 4.39 3.62
N ASP A 66 7.25 4.60 4.17
CA ASP A 66 6.42 3.54 4.77
C ASP A 66 6.01 2.50 3.71
N VAL A 67 5.53 2.92 2.54
CA VAL A 67 5.20 2.02 1.42
C VAL A 67 6.43 1.22 0.95
N ARG A 68 7.61 1.86 0.83
CA ARG A 68 8.83 1.13 0.47
C ARG A 68 9.22 0.09 1.52
N ALA A 69 9.07 0.40 2.81
CA ALA A 69 9.37 -0.52 3.89
C ALA A 69 8.37 -1.69 3.96
N GLU A 70 7.09 -1.43 3.66
CA GLU A 70 6.06 -2.47 3.53
C GLU A 70 6.36 -3.41 2.36
N MET A 71 6.58 -2.86 1.16
CA MET A 71 6.93 -3.67 -0.03
C MET A 71 8.19 -4.52 0.19
N ALA A 72 9.20 -3.99 0.88
CA ALA A 72 10.41 -4.74 1.20
C ALA A 72 10.14 -5.92 2.16
N ARG A 73 9.25 -5.72 3.14
CA ARG A 73 8.83 -6.80 4.06
C ARG A 73 8.02 -7.86 3.33
N GLU A 74 7.00 -7.47 2.57
CA GLU A 74 6.17 -8.42 1.82
C GLU A 74 7.00 -9.25 0.84
N PHE A 75 8.03 -8.66 0.21
CA PHE A 75 8.91 -9.40 -0.67
C PHE A 75 9.78 -10.44 0.05
N VAL A 76 10.19 -10.16 1.29
CA VAL A 76 10.89 -11.12 2.14
C VAL A 76 9.94 -12.23 2.59
N ASP A 77 8.71 -11.87 2.95
CA ASP A 77 7.69 -12.83 3.39
C ASP A 77 7.35 -13.81 2.26
N VAL A 78 7.06 -13.31 1.05
CA VAL A 78 6.82 -14.15 -0.14
C VAL A 78 7.99 -15.07 -0.44
N ARG A 79 9.23 -14.58 -0.36
CA ARG A 79 10.43 -15.43 -0.58
C ARG A 79 10.55 -16.53 0.47
N THR A 80 10.21 -16.22 1.72
CA THR A 80 10.27 -17.17 2.83
C THR A 80 9.19 -18.23 2.68
N GLU A 81 7.97 -17.83 2.35
CA GLU A 81 6.84 -18.72 2.06
C GLU A 81 7.18 -19.67 0.90
N MET A 82 7.63 -19.12 -0.23
CA MET A 82 8.05 -19.95 -1.38
C MET A 82 9.14 -20.95 -1.00
N ALA A 83 10.15 -20.53 -0.21
CA ALA A 83 11.21 -21.43 0.22
C ALA A 83 10.67 -22.57 1.11
N SER A 84 9.70 -22.27 1.99
CA SER A 84 9.01 -23.25 2.82
C SER A 84 8.22 -24.24 1.97
N GLU A 85 7.37 -23.74 1.06
CA GLU A 85 6.58 -24.59 0.17
C GLU A 85 7.47 -25.48 -0.71
N PHE A 86 8.59 -24.96 -1.24
CA PHE A 86 9.54 -25.79 -1.98
C PHE A 86 10.19 -26.87 -1.11
N ALA A 87 10.45 -26.60 0.17
CA ALA A 87 10.99 -27.59 1.10
C ALA A 87 9.96 -28.68 1.39
N GLU A 88 8.70 -28.30 1.59
CA GLU A 88 7.57 -29.23 1.77
C GLU A 88 7.37 -30.13 0.55
N VAL A 89 7.31 -29.55 -0.65
CA VAL A 89 7.19 -30.34 -1.89
C VAL A 89 8.36 -31.31 -2.06
N ARG A 90 9.59 -30.92 -1.70
CA ARG A 90 10.73 -31.84 -1.72
C ARG A 90 10.58 -32.98 -0.71
N ALA A 91 10.07 -32.68 0.49
CA ALA A 91 9.79 -33.70 1.50
C ALA A 91 8.72 -34.69 0.99
N ASP A 92 7.63 -34.19 0.41
CA ASP A 92 6.56 -35.01 -0.16
C ASP A 92 7.07 -35.92 -1.28
N ILE A 93 7.95 -35.43 -2.16
CA ILE A 93 8.58 -36.24 -3.21
C ILE A 93 9.42 -37.38 -2.61
N VAL A 94 10.15 -37.13 -1.52
CA VAL A 94 10.94 -38.17 -0.83
C VAL A 94 10.03 -39.23 -0.21
N VAL A 95 8.94 -38.80 0.43
CA VAL A 95 7.92 -39.70 0.99
C VAL A 95 7.30 -40.55 -0.11
N LEU A 96 6.81 -39.94 -1.18
CA LEU A 96 6.19 -40.63 -2.31
C LEU A 96 7.14 -41.65 -2.95
N ARG A 97 8.43 -41.30 -3.13
CA ARG A 97 9.45 -42.22 -3.64
C ARG A 97 9.63 -43.42 -2.70
N SER A 98 9.65 -43.19 -1.39
CA SER A 98 9.77 -44.26 -0.38
C SER A 98 8.57 -45.20 -0.42
N GLU A 99 7.36 -44.65 -0.52
CA GLU A 99 6.11 -45.43 -0.64
C GLU A 99 6.10 -46.27 -1.92
N MET A 100 6.45 -45.69 -3.07
CA MET A 100 6.55 -46.40 -4.34
C MET A 100 7.58 -47.53 -4.30
N HIS A 101 8.73 -47.34 -3.65
CA HIS A 101 9.72 -48.42 -3.47
C HIS A 101 9.20 -49.56 -2.58
N LYS A 102 8.48 -49.22 -1.50
CA LYS A 102 7.84 -50.23 -0.64
C LYS A 102 6.79 -51.02 -1.41
N GLU A 103 5.96 -50.34 -2.19
CA GLU A 103 4.94 -50.98 -3.02
C GLU A 103 5.55 -51.89 -4.09
N ASN A 104 6.55 -51.41 -4.83
CA ASN A 104 7.26 -52.22 -5.81
C ASN A 104 7.89 -53.47 -5.18
N THR A 105 8.48 -53.35 -3.99
CA THR A 105 9.05 -54.48 -3.25
C THR A 105 7.97 -55.49 -2.83
N ARG A 106 6.81 -55.00 -2.37
CA ARG A 106 5.66 -55.84 -2.03
C ARG A 106 5.15 -56.60 -3.24
N ASN A 107 4.98 -55.92 -4.37
CA ASN A 107 4.49 -56.51 -5.62
C ASN A 107 5.48 -57.58 -6.13
N LEU A 108 6.78 -57.33 -6.05
CA LEU A 108 7.81 -58.31 -6.42
C LEU A 108 7.75 -59.58 -5.55
N LYS A 109 7.56 -59.43 -4.23
CA LYS A 109 7.39 -60.57 -3.31
C LYS A 109 6.14 -61.40 -3.65
N ILE A 110 5.01 -60.74 -3.92
CA ILE A 110 3.75 -61.40 -4.30
C ILE A 110 3.91 -62.15 -5.62
N MET A 111 4.52 -61.52 -6.63
CA MET A 111 4.78 -62.16 -7.92
C MET A 111 5.68 -63.38 -7.78
N GLY A 112 6.77 -63.28 -7.01
CA GLY A 112 7.66 -64.42 -6.73
C GLY A 112 6.93 -65.59 -6.06
N ALA A 113 6.07 -65.31 -5.09
CA ALA A 113 5.24 -66.33 -4.45
C ALA A 113 4.25 -66.99 -5.44
N MET A 114 3.61 -66.21 -6.31
CA MET A 114 2.73 -66.74 -7.37
C MET A 114 3.50 -67.60 -8.38
N MET A 115 4.69 -67.19 -8.81
CA MET A 115 5.53 -67.96 -9.74
C MET A 115 5.98 -69.29 -9.13
N ALA A 116 6.36 -69.30 -7.85
CA ALA A 116 6.69 -70.53 -7.15
C ALA A 116 5.46 -71.46 -7.08
N ALA A 117 4.30 -70.93 -6.69
CA ALA A 117 3.06 -71.69 -6.64
C ALA A 117 2.68 -72.29 -8.00
N SER A 118 2.73 -71.50 -9.08
CA SER A 118 2.40 -72.00 -10.42
C SER A 118 3.37 -73.05 -10.92
N THR A 119 4.68 -72.91 -10.64
CA THR A 119 5.70 -73.91 -10.98
C THR A 119 5.47 -75.22 -10.22
N THR A 120 5.15 -75.14 -8.92
CA THR A 120 4.82 -76.34 -8.14
C THR A 120 3.56 -77.03 -8.65
N PHE A 121 2.56 -76.25 -9.06
CA PHE A 121 1.32 -76.76 -9.64
C PHE A 121 1.57 -77.48 -10.97
N THR A 122 2.33 -76.89 -11.89
CA THR A 122 2.63 -77.50 -13.19
C THR A 122 3.44 -78.79 -13.08
N ILE A 123 4.45 -78.84 -12.20
CA ILE A 123 5.21 -80.07 -11.91
C ILE A 123 4.28 -81.15 -11.34
N GLY A 124 3.38 -80.78 -10.41
CA GLY A 124 2.41 -81.70 -9.83
C GLY A 124 1.47 -82.31 -10.88
N VAL A 125 0.95 -81.50 -11.82
CA VAL A 125 0.10 -81.96 -12.92
C VAL A 125 0.85 -82.91 -13.86
N LEU A 126 2.08 -82.58 -14.26
CA LEU A 126 2.90 -83.45 -15.12
C LEU A 126 3.20 -84.80 -14.45
N GLY A 127 3.49 -84.80 -13.15
CA GLY A 127 3.75 -86.03 -12.39
C GLY A 127 2.54 -86.95 -12.25
N LEU A 128 1.31 -86.42 -12.32
CA LEU A 128 0.07 -87.21 -12.34
C LEU A 128 -0.20 -87.81 -13.72
N LEU A 129 0.16 -87.13 -14.81
CA LEU A 129 -0.08 -87.59 -16.18
C LEU A 129 0.88 -88.70 -16.65
N LEU A 130 2.04 -88.87 -15.98
CA LEU A 130 3.07 -89.85 -16.33
C LEU A 130 2.98 -91.17 -15.55
N LYS A 131 1.97 -91.35 -14.70
CA LYS A 131 1.67 -92.60 -13.97
C LYS A 131 0.51 -93.33 -14.62
#